data_AF-H0R2Z2-F1
#
_entry.id   AF-H0R2Z2-F1
#
_cell.length_a   1.000
_cell.length_b   1.000
_cell.length_c   1.000
_cell.angle_alpha   90.00
_cell.angle_beta   90.00
_cell.angle_gamma   90.00
#
_symmetry.space_group_name_H-M   'P 1'
#
loop_
_entity.id
_entity.type
_entity.pdbx_description
1 polymer ?
#
loop_
_entity_poly.entity_id
_entity_poly.type
_entity_poly.pdbx_seq_one_letter_code
_entity_poly.pdbx_strand_id
1 'polypeptide(L)'
;MTRFVTTDPTAAARATEELRDATKALSVVITVAAQALNTHPDDPVTAEDALRGLERWVRGEKGRRRRLGHLLLLLHETGVSERALADRVGLGRHAVAQMIADARVEREADT
;
A
#
# COMPACT_ATOMS: atom_id res chain seq x y z
N MET A 1 -6.00 20.12 6.02
CA MET A 1 -4.81 20.25 5.13
C MET A 1 -3.67 19.44 5.71
N THR A 2 -2.99 18.60 4.93
CA THR A 2 -1.81 17.85 5.42
C THR A 2 -0.57 18.72 5.27
N ARG A 3 0.15 18.95 6.37
CA ARG A 3 1.43 19.64 6.34
C ARG A 3 2.54 18.64 6.06
N PHE A 4 3.39 18.94 5.10
CA PHE A 4 4.64 18.22 4.84
C PHE A 4 5.75 18.96 5.59
N VAL A 5 6.48 18.24 6.45
CA VAL A 5 7.63 18.76 7.18
C VAL A 5 8.83 17.88 6.86
N THR A 6 9.69 18.36 5.99
CA THR A 6 10.89 17.63 5.56
C THR A 6 12.03 17.86 6.56
N THR A 7 12.49 16.79 7.20
CA THR A 7 13.64 16.82 8.12
C THR A 7 14.95 16.39 7.46
N ASP A 8 14.85 15.57 6.40
CA ASP A 8 15.98 15.14 5.57
C ASP A 8 15.64 15.43 4.09
N PRO A 9 16.22 16.50 3.51
CA PRO A 9 15.96 16.88 2.13
C PRO A 9 16.40 15.82 1.11
N THR A 10 17.47 15.08 1.39
CA THR A 10 18.00 14.06 0.49
C THR A 10 17.10 12.83 0.49
N ALA A 11 16.65 12.37 1.66
CA ALA A 11 15.67 11.29 1.74
C ALA A 11 14.34 11.68 1.09
N ALA A 12 13.87 12.92 1.29
CA ALA A 12 12.63 13.39 0.68
C ALA A 12 12.71 13.48 -0.85
N ALA A 13 13.85 13.90 -1.42
CA ALA A 13 14.05 13.92 -2.86
C ALA A 13 13.99 12.51 -3.46
N ARG A 14 14.75 11.55 -2.90
CA ARG A 14 14.71 10.15 -3.34
C ARG A 14 13.31 9.55 -3.21
N ALA A 15 12.66 9.77 -2.08
CA ALA A 15 11.30 9.27 -1.86
C ALA A 15 10.32 9.83 -2.89
N THR A 16 10.45 11.10 -3.27
CA THR A 16 9.62 11.75 -4.30
C THR A 16 9.82 11.13 -5.68
N GLU A 17 11.05 10.77 -6.04
CA GLU A 17 11.37 10.08 -7.29
C GLU A 17 10.72 8.68 -7.34
N GLU A 18 10.73 7.96 -6.21
CA GLU A 18 10.18 6.60 -6.10
C GLU A 18 8.64 6.55 -5.99
N LEU A 19 7.97 7.65 -5.63
CA LEU A 19 6.51 7.68 -5.40
C LEU A 19 5.69 7.16 -6.59
N ARG A 20 6.13 7.45 -7.83
CA ARG A 20 5.43 7.00 -9.05
C ARG A 20 5.37 5.48 -9.11
N ASP A 21 6.51 4.84 -8.90
CA ASP A 21 6.65 3.39 -9.05
C ASP A 21 6.00 2.66 -7.89
N ALA A 22 6.13 3.16 -6.66
CA ALA A 22 5.43 2.62 -5.50
C ALA A 22 3.89 2.69 -5.66
N THR A 23 3.38 3.82 -6.15
CA THR A 23 1.94 3.99 -6.44
C THR A 23 1.49 2.99 -7.52
N LYS A 24 2.27 2.86 -8.60
CA LYS A 24 1.95 1.91 -9.69
C LYS A 24 1.99 0.46 -9.20
N ALA A 25 2.98 0.09 -8.39
CA ALA A 25 3.13 -1.24 -7.85
C ALA A 25 1.94 -1.63 -6.94
N LEU A 26 1.50 -0.71 -6.06
CA LEU A 26 0.30 -0.91 -5.25
C LEU A 26 -0.94 -1.11 -6.12
N SER A 27 -1.12 -0.24 -7.13
CA SER A 27 -2.24 -0.34 -8.08
C SER A 27 -2.26 -1.69 -8.79
N VAL A 28 -1.12 -2.17 -9.30
CA VAL A 28 -1.03 -3.46 -9.99
C VAL A 28 -1.41 -4.61 -9.07
N VAL A 29 -0.90 -4.63 -7.83
CA VAL A 29 -1.21 -5.72 -6.89
C VAL A 29 -2.70 -5.73 -6.50
N ILE A 30 -3.31 -4.55 -6.32
CA ILE A 30 -4.75 -4.46 -6.07
C ILE A 30 -5.54 -5.03 -7.25
N THR A 31 -5.23 -4.58 -8.48
CA THR A 31 -5.91 -5.03 -9.70
C THR A 31 -5.81 -6.54 -9.89
N VAL A 32 -4.60 -7.11 -9.78
CA VAL A 32 -4.38 -8.55 -9.98
C VAL A 32 -5.06 -9.40 -8.89
N ALA A 33 -5.09 -8.90 -7.64
CA ALA A 33 -5.77 -9.59 -6.56
C ALA A 33 -7.30 -9.51 -6.69
N ALA A 34 -7.82 -8.39 -7.18
CA ALA A 34 -9.25 -8.15 -7.35
C ALA A 34 -9.83 -8.71 -8.66
N GLN A 35 -8.98 -9.11 -9.61
CA GLN A 35 -9.40 -9.51 -10.96
C GLN A 35 -10.48 -10.60 -10.96
N ALA A 36 -10.37 -11.60 -10.09
CA ALA A 36 -11.34 -12.69 -9.98
C ALA A 36 -12.66 -12.28 -9.30
N LEU A 37 -12.69 -11.13 -8.62
CA LEU A 37 -13.89 -10.52 -8.07
C LEU A 37 -14.54 -9.54 -9.05
N ASN A 38 -13.82 -9.11 -10.09
CA ASN A 38 -14.29 -8.15 -11.09
C ASN A 38 -14.99 -8.89 -12.25
N THR A 39 -16.17 -9.41 -11.96
CA THR A 39 -17.01 -10.16 -12.92
C THR A 39 -17.71 -9.21 -13.90
N HIS A 40 -17.99 -9.67 -15.12
CA HIS A 40 -18.75 -8.89 -16.09
C HIS A 40 -20.24 -8.91 -15.72
N PRO A 41 -20.99 -7.79 -15.85
CA PRO A 41 -22.41 -7.75 -15.51
C PRO A 41 -23.28 -8.78 -16.24
N ASP A 42 -22.87 -9.17 -17.45
CA ASP A 42 -23.59 -10.11 -18.31
C ASP A 42 -23.17 -11.57 -18.10
N ASP A 43 -22.12 -11.83 -17.31
CA ASP A 43 -21.66 -13.20 -17.02
C ASP A 43 -22.41 -13.77 -15.81
N PRO A 44 -22.98 -14.99 -15.89
CA PRO A 44 -23.54 -15.64 -14.73
C PRO A 44 -22.43 -15.94 -13.71
N VAL A 45 -22.56 -15.42 -12.49
CA VAL A 45 -21.63 -15.68 -11.39
C VAL A 45 -22.21 -16.76 -10.47
N THR A 46 -21.49 -17.87 -10.31
CA THR A 46 -21.87 -18.89 -9.33
C THR A 46 -21.31 -18.56 -7.94
N ALA A 47 -21.87 -19.19 -6.90
CA ALA A 47 -21.34 -19.07 -5.54
C ALA A 47 -19.89 -19.57 -5.43
N GLU A 48 -19.52 -20.57 -6.23
CA GLU A 48 -18.16 -21.10 -6.26
C GLU A 48 -17.16 -20.10 -6.87
N ASP A 49 -17.55 -19.39 -7.93
CA ASP A 49 -16.72 -18.34 -8.54
C ASP A 49 -16.47 -17.20 -7.56
N ALA A 50 -17.52 -16.76 -6.86
CA ALA A 50 -17.40 -15.73 -5.82
C ALA A 50 -16.47 -16.16 -4.68
N LEU A 51 -16.60 -17.41 -4.20
CA LEU A 51 -15.74 -17.94 -3.15
C LEU A 51 -14.27 -18.02 -3.58
N ARG A 52 -14.00 -18.52 -4.79
CA ARG A 52 -12.64 -18.59 -5.36
C ARG A 52 -12.02 -17.20 -5.52
N GLY A 53 -12.81 -16.23 -5.99
CA GLY A 53 -12.37 -14.83 -6.08
C GLY A 53 -12.01 -14.25 -4.72
N LEU A 54 -12.85 -14.50 -3.70
CA LEU A 54 -12.59 -14.05 -2.33
C LEU A 54 -11.35 -14.73 -1.73
N GLU A 55 -11.18 -16.03 -1.91
CA GLU A 55 -10.01 -16.78 -1.45
C GLU A 55 -8.71 -16.20 -2.02
N ARG A 56 -8.69 -15.90 -3.32
CA ARG A 56 -7.54 -15.26 -3.98
C ARG A 56 -7.29 -13.87 -3.42
N TRP A 57 -8.34 -13.06 -3.23
CA TRP A 57 -8.22 -11.74 -2.63
C TRP A 57 -7.63 -11.81 -1.22
N VAL A 58 -8.15 -12.69 -0.36
CA VAL A 58 -7.67 -12.83 1.02
C VAL A 58 -6.22 -13.32 1.06
N ARG A 59 -5.84 -14.31 0.24
CA ARG A 59 -4.44 -14.78 0.17
C ARG A 59 -3.46 -13.71 -0.29
N GLY A 60 -3.90 -12.78 -1.14
CA GLY A 60 -3.09 -11.65 -1.60
C GLY A 60 -2.86 -10.55 -0.55
N GLU A 61 -3.49 -10.62 0.63
CA GLU A 61 -3.46 -9.56 1.65
C GLU A 61 -2.04 -9.21 2.08
N LYS A 62 -1.18 -10.20 2.33
CA LYS A 62 0.21 -9.95 2.72
C LYS A 62 0.94 -9.09 1.67
N GLY A 63 0.79 -9.43 0.38
CA GLY A 63 1.41 -8.69 -0.71
C GLY A 63 0.87 -7.26 -0.86
N ARG A 64 -0.44 -7.07 -0.68
CA ARG A 64 -1.05 -5.73 -0.68
C ARG A 64 -0.55 -4.88 0.49
N ARG A 65 -0.53 -5.43 1.70
CA ARG A 65 -0.03 -4.73 2.89
C ARG A 65 1.43 -4.34 2.76
N ARG A 66 2.26 -5.23 2.19
CA ARG A 66 3.66 -4.93 1.88
C ARG A 66 3.81 -3.70 0.99
N ARG A 67 3.09 -3.66 -0.14
CA ARG A 67 3.13 -2.52 -1.08
C ARG A 67 2.56 -1.24 -0.47
N LEU A 68 1.52 -1.35 0.35
CA LEU A 68 0.96 -0.22 1.09
C LEU A 68 1.98 0.33 2.10
N GLY A 69 2.64 -0.52 2.88
CA GLY A 69 3.67 -0.11 3.84
C GLY A 69 4.82 0.64 3.17
N HIS A 70 5.30 0.15 2.01
CA HIS A 70 6.31 0.84 1.23
C HIS A 70 5.85 2.24 0.76
N LEU A 71 4.61 2.38 0.25
CA LEU A 71 4.08 3.69 -0.13
C LEU A 71 3.95 4.63 1.08
N LEU A 72 3.53 4.12 2.24
CA LEU A 72 3.44 4.88 3.48
C LEU A 72 4.81 5.36 3.96
N LEU A 73 5.85 4.53 3.83
CA LEU A 73 7.23 4.89 4.13
C LEU A 73 7.69 6.08 3.26
N LEU A 74 7.48 6.01 1.94
CA LEU A 74 7.87 7.10 1.05
C LEU A 74 7.12 8.39 1.38
N LEU A 75 5.81 8.33 1.58
CA LEU A 75 5.03 9.51 2.01
C LEU A 75 5.53 10.08 3.33
N HIS A 76 5.92 9.22 4.27
CA HIS A 76 6.52 9.67 5.52
C HIS A 76 7.86 10.39 5.30
N GLU A 77 8.73 9.84 4.45
CA GLU A 77 10.03 10.42 4.09
C GLU A 77 9.91 11.76 3.33
N THR A 78 8.81 11.97 2.59
CA THR A 78 8.51 13.30 2.01
C THR A 78 8.06 14.33 3.06
N GLY A 79 7.82 13.90 4.30
CA GLY A 79 7.52 14.77 5.44
C GLY A 79 6.08 14.65 5.97
N VAL A 80 5.31 13.64 5.59
CA VAL A 80 3.99 13.40 6.20
C VAL A 80 4.16 12.67 7.53
N SER A 81 3.61 13.23 8.62
CA SER A 81 3.63 12.52 9.91
C SER A 81 2.80 11.23 9.88
N GLU A 82 3.22 10.20 10.63
CA GLU A 82 2.47 8.94 10.77
C GLU A 82 1.04 9.16 11.26
N ARG A 83 0.83 10.12 12.16
CA ARG A 83 -0.50 10.55 12.60
C ARG A 83 -1.36 11.00 11.41
N ALA A 84 -0.83 11.90 10.59
CA ALA A 84 -1.57 12.42 9.44
C ALA A 84 -1.85 11.34 8.39
N LEU A 85 -0.94 10.37 8.23
CA LEU A 85 -1.17 9.19 7.40
C LEU A 85 -2.34 8.38 7.97
N ALA A 86 -2.25 7.96 9.24
CA ALA A 86 -3.28 7.19 9.93
C ALA A 86 -4.67 7.84 9.84
N ASP A 87 -4.76 9.14 10.16
CA ASP A 87 -6.00 9.91 10.11
C ASP A 87 -6.59 9.97 8.68
N ARG A 88 -5.75 10.00 7.63
CA ARG A 88 -6.21 10.10 6.22
C ARG A 88 -6.56 8.77 5.57
N VAL A 89 -5.84 7.70 5.93
CA VAL A 89 -6.09 6.37 5.36
C VAL A 89 -7.09 5.56 6.17
N GLY A 90 -7.53 6.07 7.33
CA GLY A 90 -8.48 5.38 8.21
C GLY A 90 -7.87 4.20 8.95
N LEU A 91 -6.55 4.19 9.14
CA LEU A 91 -5.83 3.13 9.87
C LEU A 91 -5.44 3.60 11.27
N GLY A 92 -5.30 2.66 12.21
CA GLY A 92 -4.75 2.95 13.53
C GLY A 92 -3.29 3.41 13.44
N ARG A 93 -2.88 4.37 14.28
CA ARG A 93 -1.51 4.90 14.28
C ARG A 93 -0.45 3.83 14.47
N HIS A 94 -0.69 2.91 15.40
CA HIS A 94 0.22 1.80 15.64
C HIS A 94 0.38 0.93 14.38
N ALA A 95 -0.72 0.69 13.64
CA ALA A 95 -0.66 -0.09 12.40
C ALA A 95 0.17 0.62 11.32
N VAL A 96 0.00 1.94 11.15
CA VAL A 96 0.81 2.74 10.22
C VAL A 96 2.29 2.73 10.62
N ALA A 97 2.60 2.93 11.90
CA ALA A 97 3.97 2.91 12.41
C ALA A 97 4.65 1.54 12.16
N GLN A 98 3.96 0.44 12.44
CA GLN A 98 4.46 -0.90 12.16
C GLN A 98 4.67 -1.15 10.66
N MET A 99 3.73 -0.76 9.80
CA MET A 99 3.90 -0.89 8.34
C MET A 99 5.10 -0.10 7.81
N ILE A 100 5.36 1.09 8.35
CA ILE A 100 6.52 1.90 7.99
C ILE A 100 7.81 1.23 8.47
N ALA A 101 7.84 0.71 9.70
CA ALA A 101 8.98 0.00 10.26
C ALA A 101 9.31 -1.26 9.45
N ASP A 102 8.31 -2.09 9.15
CA ASP A 102 8.47 -3.29 8.33
C ASP A 102 9.01 -2.95 6.94
N ALA A 103 8.47 -1.91 6.30
CA ALA A 103 8.93 -1.47 4.98
C ALA A 103 10.39 -0.97 4.98
N ARG A 104 10.87 -0.39 6.08
CA ARG A 104 12.29 -0.01 6.23
C ARG A 104 13.17 -1.24 6.29
N VAL A 105 12.81 -2.22 7.13
CA VAL A 105 13.54 -3.49 7.27
C VAL A 105 13.60 -4.23 5.94
N GLU A 106 12.48 -4.30 5.21
CA GLU A 106 12.45 -4.93 3.90
C GLU A 106 13.34 -4.23 2.87
N ARG A 107 13.35 -2.89 2.84
CA ARG A 107 14.22 -2.12 1.93
C ARG A 107 15.70 -2.33 2.24
N GLU A 108 16.05 -2.42 3.52
CA GLU A 108 17.40 -2.72 3.98
C GLU A 108 17.84 -4.14 3.62
N ALA A 109 16.92 -5.12 3.62
CA ALA A 109 17.20 -6.49 3.23
C ALA A 109 17.36 -6.68 1.71
N ASP A 110 16.77 -5.79 0.90
CA ASP A 110 16.84 -5.80 -0.56
C ASP A 110 18.06 -5.01 -1.12
N THR A 111 18.94 -4.48 -0.26
CA THR A 111 20.16 -3.70 -0.60
C THR A 111 21.43 -4.53 -0.43
#